data_AF-A0A6L4ZK81-F1
#
_entry.id   AF-A0A6L4ZK81-F1
#
_cell.length_a   1.000
_cell.length_b   1.000
_cell.length_c   1.000
_cell.angle_alpha   90.00
_cell.angle_beta   90.00
_cell.angle_gamma   90.00
#
_symmetry.space_group_name_H-M   'P 1'
#
loop_
_entity.id
_entity.type
_entity.pdbx_description
1 polymer ?
#
loop_
_entity_poly.entity_id
_entity_poly.type
_entity_poly.pdbx_seq_one_letter_code
_entity_poly.pdbx_strand_id
1 'polypeptide(L)' 'GRADALRNVQLELLKNRKMGRSHPFYWASFIQSGEWANLKGER' A
#
# COMPACT_ATOMS: atom_id res chain seq x y z
N GLY A 1 9.69 6.78 -0.49
CA GLY A 1 9.24 6.96 0.91
C GLY A 1 8.25 5.86 1.31
N ARG A 2 7.64 5.95 2.49
CA ARG A 2 6.64 4.96 2.95
C ARG A 2 5.43 4.85 2.01
N ALA A 3 4.99 5.99 1.43
CA ALA A 3 3.94 6.04 0.42
C ALA A 3 4.32 5.29 -0.87
N ASP A 4 5.56 5.44 -1.37
CA ASP A 4 6.03 4.69 -2.55
C ASP A 4 6.07 3.18 -2.29
N ALA A 5 6.49 2.77 -1.09
CA ALA A 5 6.48 1.37 -0.70
C ALA A 5 5.05 0.81 -0.69
N LEU A 6 4.08 1.53 -0.11
CA LEU A 6 2.67 1.18 -0.15
C LEU A 6 2.13 1.08 -1.59
N ARG A 7 2.52 2.03 -2.45
CA ARG A 7 2.12 2.05 -3.86
C ARG A 7 2.66 0.82 -4.61
N ASN A 8 3.90 0.43 -4.36
CA ASN A 8 4.49 -0.75 -4.99
C ASN A 8 3.76 -2.04 -4.60
N VAL A 9 3.40 -2.19 -3.31
CA VAL A 9 2.63 -3.36 -2.84
C VAL A 9 1.21 -3.37 -3.44
N GLN A 10 0.54 -2.21 -3.55
CA GLN A 10 -0.75 -2.12 -4.24
C GLN A 10 -0.67 -2.57 -5.71
N LEU A 11 0.37 -2.13 -6.43
CA LEU A 11 0.58 -2.52 -7.83
C LEU A 11 0.89 -4.02 -7.97
N GLU A 12 1.66 -4.58 -7.04
CA GLU A 12 1.94 -6.02 -6.99
C GLU A 12 0.66 -6.84 -6.72
N LEU A 13 -0.20 -6.37 -5.81
CA LEU A 13 -1.49 -6.99 -5.54
C LEU A 13 -2.41 -6.97 -6.78
N LEU A 14 -2.44 -5.86 -7.52
CA LEU A 14 -3.23 -5.73 -8.74
C LEU A 14 -2.73 -6.62 -9.87
N LYS A 15 -1.40 -6.76 -10.01
CA LYS A 15 -0.76 -7.67 -10.98
C LYS A 15 -1.03 -9.14 -10.64
N ASN A 16 -1.01 -9.46 -9.35
CA ASN A 16 -1.24 -10.82 -8.82
C ASN A 16 -2.71 -11.08 -8.46
N ARG A 17 -3.66 -10.50 -9.22
CA ARG A 17 -5.11 -10.66 -9.02
C ARG A 17 -5.59 -12.13 -9.03
N LYS A 18 -4.78 -13.03 -9.60
CA LYS A 18 -5.00 -14.50 -9.60
C LYS A 18 -4.83 -15.15 -8.22
N MET A 19 -4.17 -14.50 -7.26
CA MET A 19 -3.74 -15.12 -5.99
C MET A 19 -4.83 -15.13 -4.89
N GLY A 20 -6.11 -14.93 -5.24
CA GLY A 20 -7.23 -15.02 -4.29
C GLY A 20 -7.34 -13.86 -3.28
N ARG A 21 -6.45 -12.86 -3.34
CA ARG A 21 -6.44 -11.69 -2.44
C ARG A 21 -7.39 -10.55 -2.86
N SER A 22 -8.39 -10.84 -3.68
CA SER A 22 -9.46 -9.90 -4.05
C SER A 22 -10.47 -9.65 -2.93
N HIS A 23 -10.29 -10.27 -1.76
CA HIS A 23 -11.18 -10.05 -0.62
C HIS A 23 -10.96 -8.65 -0.02
N PRO A 24 -12.03 -7.87 0.25
CA PRO A 24 -11.94 -6.49 0.76
C PRO A 24 -11.09 -6.32 2.03
N PHE A 25 -10.99 -7.38 2.84
CA PHE A 25 -10.13 -7.43 4.04
C PHE A 25 -8.68 -7.01 3.76
N TYR A 26 -8.09 -7.45 2.64
CA TYR A 26 -6.71 -7.12 2.29
C TYR A 26 -6.53 -5.66 1.85
N TRP A 27 -7.61 -4.98 1.44
CA TRP A 27 -7.54 -3.58 1.01
C TRP A 27 -7.50 -2.61 2.19
N ALA A 28 -8.12 -2.96 3.31
CA ALA A 28 -8.08 -2.16 4.53
C ALA A 28 -6.65 -1.98 5.06
N SER A 29 -5.73 -2.90 4.76
CA SER A 29 -4.31 -2.81 5.13
C SER A 29 -3.53 -1.72 4.41
N PHE A 30 -4.06 -1.11 3.35
CA PHE A 30 -3.39 -0.03 2.62
C PHE A 30 -3.69 1.37 3.16
N ILE A 31 -4.53 1.48 4.19
CA ILE A 31 -4.79 2.76 4.85
C ILE A 31 -3.56 3.07 5.71
N GLN A 32 -2.81 4.09 5.30
CA GLN A 32 -1.65 4.54 6.04
C GLN A 32 -2.12 5.19 7.36
N SER A 33 -2.13 4.42 8.44
CA SER A 33 -2.41 4.92 9.79
C SER A 33 -1.12 5.57 10.33
N GLY A 34 -0.94 6.86 10.03
CA GLY A 34 0.22 7.61 10.52
C GLY A 34 0.63 8.78 9.62
N GLU A 35 1.69 9.48 10.03
CA GLU A 35 2.20 10.65 9.33
C GLU A 35 2.63 10.31 7.88
N TRP A 36 2.04 11.03 6.91
CA TRP A 36 2.28 10.85 5.48
C TRP A 36 3.67 11.36 5.02
N ALA A 37 4.40 12.07 5.90
CA ALA A 37 5.70 12.64 5.57
C ALA A 37 6.64 11.58 5.00
N ASN A 38 7.45 12.00 4.04
CA ASN A 38 8.42 11.11 3.43
C ASN A 38 9.40 10.57 4.51
N LEU A 39 10.18 9.53 4.20
CA LEU A 39 11.15 8.97 5.16
C LEU A 39 12.22 10.00 5.62
N LYS A 40 12.27 11.17 4.97
CA LYS A 40 13.14 12.30 5.26
C LYS A 40 12.44 13.46 6.02
N GLY A 41 11.15 13.34 6.33
CA GLY A 41 10.37 14.38 7.01
C GLY A 41 10.02 15.61 6.14
N GLU A 42 10.26 15.57 4.84
CA GLU A 42 9.96 16.68 3.93
C GLU A 42 8.50 16.56 3.47
N ARG A 43 7.78 17.71 3.52
CA ARG A 43 6.36 17.85 3.20
C ARG A 43 6.17 18.19 1.73
#